data_AF-A0A5M9HXF1-F1
#
_entry.id   AF-A0A5M9HXF1-F1
#
_cell.length_a   1.000
_cell.length_b   1.000
_cell.length_c   1.000
_cell.angle_alpha   90.00
_cell.angle_beta   90.00
_cell.angle_gamma   90.00
#
_symmetry.space_group_name_H-M   'P 1'
#
loop_
_entity.id
_entity.type
_entity.pdbx_description
1 polymer ?
#
loop_
_entity_poly.entity_id
_entity_poly.type
_entity_poly.pdbx_seq_one_letter_code
_entity_poly.pdbx_strand_id
1 'polypeptide(L)'
;TYHGKPAMLKATMSEIRICDENNRLLCKHVRSYKDFPRYITDDSHMPPEHLYYKELNAHDGAYYRRWASVYGESMVTLIDRILRSVKHEEQAYNSCKGILHMCNDVPRHIAAEAAQICIDASACKYTYFKKALSRLVNHEPTGNRAAGHLPEHENIRGRDCYQ
;
A
#
# COMPACT_ATOMS: atom_id res chain seq x y z
N THR A 1 -16.66 13.96 -31.92
CA THR A 1 -15.52 13.08 -31.57
C THR A 1 -14.28 13.63 -32.25
N TYR A 2 -13.31 14.17 -31.51
CA TYR A 2 -12.09 14.82 -32.04
C TYR A 2 -10.94 13.83 -32.33
N HIS A 3 -11.27 12.54 -32.43
CA HIS A 3 -10.29 11.47 -32.59
C HIS A 3 -9.58 11.58 -33.95
N GLY A 4 -8.24 11.54 -33.94
CA GLY A 4 -7.40 11.64 -35.14
C GLY A 4 -7.21 13.05 -35.71
N LYS A 5 -7.78 14.09 -35.08
CA LYS A 5 -7.56 15.48 -35.49
C LYS A 5 -6.37 16.09 -34.75
N PRO A 6 -5.56 16.96 -35.39
CA PRO A 6 -4.50 17.67 -34.70
C PRO A 6 -5.10 18.64 -33.67
N ALA A 7 -4.39 18.85 -32.57
CA ALA A 7 -4.80 19.73 -31.49
C ALA A 7 -3.66 20.69 -31.13
N MET A 8 -4.02 21.92 -30.78
CA MET A 8 -3.08 22.93 -30.31
C MET A 8 -2.92 22.85 -28.79
N LEU A 9 -1.68 22.71 -28.32
CA LEU A 9 -1.36 22.71 -26.90
C LEU A 9 -0.84 24.09 -26.47
N LYS A 10 -1.53 24.71 -25.51
CA LYS A 10 -1.15 25.98 -24.89
C LYS A 10 -0.78 25.74 -23.43
N ALA A 11 0.52 25.71 -23.15
CA ALA A 11 1.04 25.50 -21.80
C ALA A 11 1.38 26.85 -21.14
N THR A 12 0.85 27.05 -19.94
CA THR A 12 1.22 28.14 -19.03
C THR A 12 1.90 27.56 -17.78
N MET A 13 2.35 28.42 -16.87
CA MET A 13 2.94 27.97 -15.61
C MET A 13 1.94 27.26 -14.69
N SER A 14 0.64 27.55 -14.77
CA SER A 14 -0.36 26.94 -13.87
C SER A 14 -1.23 25.89 -14.55
N GLU A 15 -1.44 25.99 -15.87
CA GLU A 15 -2.38 25.15 -16.60
C GLU A 15 -1.91 24.79 -18.01
N ILE A 16 -2.40 23.66 -18.51
CA ILE A 16 -2.26 23.20 -19.88
C ILE A 16 -3.65 23.22 -20.51
N ARG A 17 -3.81 23.96 -21.61
CA ARG A 17 -5.05 24.04 -22.39
C ARG A 17 -4.86 23.34 -23.72
N ILE A 18 -5.82 22.49 -24.09
CA ILE A 18 -5.86 21.82 -25.40
C ILE A 18 -6.99 22.46 -26.20
N CYS A 19 -6.67 22.95 -27.39
CA CYS A 19 -7.60 23.64 -28.29
C CYS A 19 -7.65 22.93 -29.65
N ASP A 20 -8.72 23.15 -30.41
CA ASP A 20 -8.80 22.71 -31.81
C ASP A 20 -8.03 23.67 -32.76
N GLU A 21 -8.05 23.36 -34.06
CA GLU A 21 -7.43 24.17 -35.12
C GLU A 21 -7.98 25.60 -35.19
N ASN A 22 -9.22 25.83 -34.74
CA ASN A 22 -9.89 27.14 -34.70
C ASN A 22 -9.71 27.83 -33.35
N ASN A 23 -8.78 27.36 -32.52
CA ASN A 23 -8.49 27.89 -31.20
C ASN A 23 -9.68 27.81 -30.21
N ARG A 24 -10.62 26.88 -30.42
CA ARG A 24 -11.70 26.57 -29.48
C ARG A 24 -11.17 25.64 -28.39
N LEU A 25 -11.44 25.96 -27.13
CA LEU A 25 -11.01 25.15 -25.98
C LEU A 25 -11.71 23.79 -25.99
N LEU A 26 -10.93 22.71 -25.97
CA LEU A 26 -11.40 21.33 -25.85
C LEU A 26 -11.37 20.88 -24.38
N CYS A 27 -10.22 21.06 -23.73
CA CYS A 27 -10.07 20.74 -22.31
C CYS A 27 -8.93 21.52 -21.64
N LYS A 28 -8.93 21.55 -20.31
CA LYS A 28 -7.92 22.21 -19.48
C LYS A 28 -7.46 21.28 -18.37
N HIS A 29 -6.19 21.36 -18.03
CA HIS A 29 -5.58 20.57 -16.96
C HIS A 29 -4.68 21.45 -16.09
N VAL A 30 -4.83 21.35 -14.78
CA VAL A 30 -3.95 22.06 -13.83
C VAL A 30 -2.59 21.35 -13.77
N ARG A 31 -1.51 22.12 -13.77
CA ARG A 31 -0.16 21.58 -13.59
C ARG A 31 0.09 21.32 -12.09
N SER A 32 0.54 20.10 -11.77
CA SER A 32 1.07 19.79 -10.44
C SER A 32 2.58 19.95 -10.45
N TYR A 33 3.11 20.77 -9.56
CA TYR A 33 4.54 20.83 -9.24
C TYR A 33 4.84 20.17 -7.89
N LYS A 34 3.83 19.56 -7.26
CA LYS A 34 4.00 18.84 -6.00
C LYS A 34 4.60 17.47 -6.29
N ASP A 35 5.45 16.99 -5.38
CA ASP A 35 5.95 15.61 -5.44
C ASP A 35 4.81 14.59 -5.32
N PHE A 36 3.76 14.95 -4.56
CA PHE A 36 2.55 14.15 -4.42
C PHE A 36 1.29 15.02 -4.23
N PRO A 37 0.19 14.73 -4.94
CA PRO A 37 0.07 13.75 -6.03
C PRO A 37 0.76 14.23 -7.31
N ARG A 38 1.54 13.34 -7.94
CA ARG A 38 2.29 13.61 -9.18
C ARG A 38 1.36 13.73 -10.40
N TYR A 39 0.29 12.95 -10.40
CA TYR A 39 -0.71 12.92 -11.47
C TYR A 39 -2.03 13.44 -10.92
N ILE A 40 -2.67 14.34 -11.67
CA ILE A 40 -4.00 14.85 -11.36
C ILE A 40 -4.91 14.39 -12.49
N THR A 41 -5.97 13.66 -12.13
CA THR A 41 -6.99 13.21 -13.07
C THR A 41 -8.24 14.05 -12.83
N ASP A 42 -8.80 14.60 -13.90
CA ASP A 42 -10.10 15.25 -13.87
C ASP A 42 -11.19 14.19 -14.06
N ASP A 43 -12.09 14.08 -13.10
CA ASP A 43 -13.18 13.09 -13.12
C ASP A 43 -14.13 13.31 -14.31
N SER A 44 -14.25 14.54 -14.82
CA SER A 44 -15.07 14.83 -16.01
C SER A 44 -14.54 14.19 -17.30
N HIS A 45 -13.25 13.83 -17.33
CA HIS A 45 -12.63 13.13 -18.47
C HIS A 45 -12.57 11.62 -18.27
N MET A 46 -12.90 11.13 -17.07
CA MET A 46 -12.83 9.72 -16.77
C MET A 46 -14.02 8.99 -17.39
N PRO A 47 -13.82 7.85 -18.07
CA PRO A 47 -14.91 7.05 -18.59
C PRO A 47 -15.90 6.64 -17.48
N PRO A 48 -17.20 6.52 -17.76
CA PRO A 48 -18.21 6.14 -16.75
C PRO A 48 -17.89 4.84 -16.01
N GLU A 49 -17.34 3.84 -16.71
CA GLU A 49 -16.91 2.57 -16.10
C GLU A 49 -15.80 2.79 -15.07
N HIS A 50 -14.80 3.63 -15.40
CA HIS A 50 -13.69 3.93 -14.50
C HIS A 50 -14.15 4.76 -13.30
N LEU A 51 -15.09 5.70 -13.50
CA LEU A 51 -15.71 6.45 -12.41
C LEU A 51 -16.46 5.53 -11.46
N TYR A 52 -17.27 4.61 -12.01
CA TYR A 52 -17.99 3.63 -11.22
C TYR A 52 -17.04 2.74 -10.40
N TYR A 53 -15.94 2.25 -10.99
CA TYR A 53 -14.93 1.50 -10.24
C TYR A 53 -14.21 2.36 -9.19
N LYS A 54 -13.95 3.64 -9.47
CA LYS A 54 -13.34 4.56 -8.50
C LYS A 54 -14.24 4.75 -7.28
N GLU A 55 -15.54 4.95 -7.50
CA GLU A 55 -16.54 5.11 -6.43
C GLU A 55 -16.73 3.81 -5.64
N LEU A 56 -16.86 2.67 -6.31
CA LEU A 56 -16.97 1.37 -5.62
C LEU A 56 -15.75 1.02 -4.78
N ASN A 57 -14.56 1.37 -5.25
CA ASN A 57 -13.31 1.13 -4.54
C ASN A 57 -12.92 2.29 -3.60
N ALA A 58 -13.78 3.30 -3.43
CA ALA A 58 -13.58 4.38 -2.47
C ALA A 58 -13.82 3.83 -1.06
N HIS A 59 -12.82 3.10 -0.56
CA HIS A 59 -12.78 2.63 0.81
C HIS A 59 -12.01 3.63 1.65
N ASP A 60 -12.57 3.99 2.79
CA ASP A 60 -11.90 4.79 3.80
C ASP A 60 -11.16 3.89 4.80
N GLY A 61 -10.37 4.50 5.66
CA GLY A 61 -9.76 3.80 6.77
C GLY A 61 -10.75 3.08 7.68
N ALA A 62 -11.96 3.63 7.86
CA ALA A 62 -12.97 3.03 8.72
C ALA A 62 -13.49 1.71 8.14
N TYR A 63 -13.61 1.60 6.82
CA TYR A 63 -13.94 0.37 6.12
C TYR A 63 -12.95 -0.75 6.45
N TYR A 64 -11.64 -0.47 6.34
CA TYR A 64 -10.62 -1.48 6.65
C TYR A 64 -10.61 -1.88 8.14
N ARG A 65 -10.88 -0.94 9.05
CA ARG A 65 -11.02 -1.24 10.50
C ARG A 65 -12.24 -2.13 10.78
N ARG A 66 -13.39 -1.88 10.14
CA ARG A 66 -14.59 -2.74 10.24
C ARG A 66 -14.39 -4.13 9.66
N TRP A 67 -13.66 -4.24 8.55
CA TRP A 67 -13.34 -5.56 8.00
C TRP A 67 -12.38 -6.33 8.91
N ALA A 68 -11.38 -5.65 9.49
CA ALA A 68 -10.46 -6.23 10.45
C ALA A 68 -11.13 -6.76 11.71
N SER A 69 -12.21 -6.13 12.19
CA SER A 69 -12.89 -6.55 13.44
C SER A 69 -13.46 -7.96 13.39
N VAL A 70 -13.72 -8.51 12.20
CA VAL A 70 -14.15 -9.92 12.02
C VAL A 70 -13.08 -10.90 12.52
N TYR A 71 -11.82 -10.51 12.49
CA TYR A 71 -10.67 -11.32 12.91
C TYR A 71 -10.20 -11.02 14.34
N GLY A 72 -10.79 -10.03 15.02
CA GLY A 72 -10.48 -9.67 16.41
C GLY A 72 -9.72 -8.36 16.58
N GLU A 73 -9.54 -7.94 17.84
CA GLU A 73 -8.97 -6.62 18.21
C GLU A 73 -7.50 -6.46 17.79
N SER A 74 -6.70 -7.53 17.83
CA SER A 74 -5.31 -7.52 17.37
C SER A 74 -5.23 -7.16 15.88
N MET A 75 -6.17 -7.64 15.05
CA MET A 75 -6.18 -7.28 13.63
C MET A 75 -6.55 -5.82 13.41
N VAL A 76 -7.54 -5.31 14.14
CA VAL A 76 -7.93 -3.89 14.09
C VAL A 76 -6.75 -2.99 14.46
N THR A 77 -6.03 -3.35 15.53
CA THR A 77 -4.85 -2.61 16.00
C THR A 77 -3.72 -2.64 14.97
N LEU A 78 -3.47 -3.78 14.34
CA LEU A 78 -2.48 -3.90 13.27
C LEU A 78 -2.83 -2.99 12.09
N ILE A 79 -4.07 -3.05 11.61
CA ILE A 79 -4.55 -2.22 10.50
C ILE A 79 -4.49 -0.74 10.86
N ASP A 80 -4.91 -0.34 12.06
CA ASP A 80 -4.83 1.06 12.51
C ASP A 80 -3.39 1.57 12.55
N ARG A 81 -2.43 0.77 13.04
CA ARG A 81 -1.00 1.12 13.02
C ARG A 81 -0.47 1.28 11.59
N ILE A 82 -0.90 0.44 10.65
CA ILE A 82 -0.50 0.55 9.24
C ILE A 82 -1.06 1.84 8.63
N LEU A 83 -2.34 2.13 8.83
CA LEU A 83 -3.00 3.34 8.31
C LEU A 83 -2.35 4.62 8.86
N ARG A 84 -1.97 4.63 10.14
CA ARG A 84 -1.30 5.78 10.78
C ARG A 84 0.20 5.91 10.45
N SER A 85 0.83 4.85 9.93
CA SER A 85 2.27 4.86 9.64
C SER A 85 2.65 5.74 8.45
N VAL A 86 1.69 6.04 7.58
CA VAL A 86 1.86 6.84 6.37
C VAL A 86 1.20 8.20 6.54
N LYS A 87 1.77 9.23 5.90
CA LYS A 87 1.22 10.60 5.93
C LYS A 87 -0.14 10.70 5.26
N HIS A 88 -0.37 9.89 4.23
CA HIS A 88 -1.62 9.81 3.47
C HIS A 88 -2.17 8.40 3.60
N GLU A 89 -3.33 8.28 4.21
CA GLU A 89 -3.94 6.98 4.57
C GLU A 89 -4.16 6.11 3.32
N GLU A 90 -4.42 6.72 2.16
CA GLU A 90 -4.64 6.03 0.89
C GLU A 90 -3.44 5.20 0.42
N GLN A 91 -2.22 5.58 0.84
CA GLN A 91 -1.01 4.82 0.52
C GLN A 91 -0.96 3.46 1.24
N ALA A 92 -1.68 3.31 2.35
CA ALA A 92 -1.74 2.09 3.14
C ALA A 92 -2.87 1.14 2.71
N TYR A 93 -3.87 1.60 1.96
CA TYR A 93 -5.07 0.81 1.61
C TYR A 93 -4.77 -0.49 0.89
N ASN A 94 -3.83 -0.49 -0.06
CA ASN A 94 -3.43 -1.73 -0.75
C ASN A 94 -2.78 -2.75 0.21
N SER A 95 -2.03 -2.27 1.20
CA SER A 95 -1.45 -3.14 2.22
C SER A 95 -2.53 -3.73 3.13
N CYS A 96 -3.48 -2.91 3.60
CA CYS A 96 -4.61 -3.34 4.42
C CYS A 96 -5.50 -4.34 3.67
N LYS A 97 -5.86 -4.03 2.42
CA LYS A 97 -6.62 -4.92 1.53
C LYS A 97 -5.91 -6.26 1.34
N GLY A 98 -4.60 -6.25 1.08
CA GLY A 98 -3.80 -7.46 0.94
C GLY A 98 -3.78 -8.32 2.20
N ILE A 99 -3.58 -7.72 3.38
CA ILE A 99 -3.60 -8.41 4.67
C ILE A 99 -4.94 -9.10 4.91
N LEU A 100 -6.05 -8.38 4.73
CA LEU A 100 -7.38 -8.89 5.01
C LEU A 100 -7.80 -9.99 4.03
N HIS A 101 -7.44 -9.88 2.75
CA HIS A 101 -7.67 -10.95 1.78
C HIS A 101 -6.89 -12.22 2.11
N MET A 102 -5.64 -12.12 2.58
CA MET A 102 -4.87 -13.31 3.01
C MET A 102 -5.52 -14.05 4.18
N CYS A 103 -6.33 -13.36 4.99
CA CYS A 103 -7.02 -13.97 6.13
C CYS A 103 -8.31 -14.69 5.75
N ASN A 104 -8.83 -14.51 4.52
CA ASN A 104 -10.11 -15.11 4.12
C ASN A 104 -10.07 -16.65 4.13
N ASP A 105 -8.95 -17.24 3.73
CA ASP A 105 -8.77 -18.70 3.65
C ASP A 105 -8.12 -19.28 4.92
N VAL A 106 -7.87 -18.46 5.95
CA VAL A 106 -7.16 -18.85 7.17
C VAL A 106 -8.11 -18.84 8.36
N PRO A 107 -8.02 -19.82 9.29
CA PRO A 107 -8.79 -19.78 10.52
C PRO A 107 -8.57 -18.47 11.30
N ARG A 108 -9.66 -17.89 11.81
CA ARG A 108 -9.65 -16.56 12.46
C ARG A 108 -8.66 -16.46 13.63
N HIS A 109 -8.51 -17.54 14.42
CA HIS A 109 -7.58 -17.56 15.55
C HIS A 109 -6.13 -17.44 15.09
N ILE A 110 -5.73 -18.09 13.99
CA ILE A 110 -4.38 -17.99 13.41
C ILE A 110 -4.13 -16.57 12.87
N ALA A 111 -5.13 -15.99 12.20
CA ALA A 111 -5.02 -14.62 11.70
C ALA A 111 -4.85 -13.59 12.85
N ALA A 112 -5.58 -13.76 13.95
CA ALA A 112 -5.46 -12.93 15.14
C ALA A 112 -4.07 -13.07 15.79
N GLU A 113 -3.56 -14.29 15.92
CA GLU A 113 -2.23 -14.59 16.45
C GLU A 113 -1.12 -13.98 15.58
N ALA A 114 -1.21 -14.12 14.25
CA ALA A 114 -0.29 -13.48 13.31
C ALA A 114 -0.28 -11.95 13.50
N ALA A 115 -1.44 -11.34 13.72
CA ALA A 115 -1.53 -9.91 13.97
C ALA A 115 -0.88 -9.52 15.29
N GLN A 116 -1.07 -10.33 16.35
CA GLN A 116 -0.44 -10.11 17.65
C GLN A 116 1.09 -10.15 17.55
N ILE A 117 1.66 -11.14 16.85
CA ILE A 117 3.11 -11.23 16.61
C ILE A 117 3.64 -9.95 15.93
N CYS A 118 2.89 -9.40 14.97
CA CYS A 118 3.28 -8.16 14.28
C CYS A 118 3.23 -6.93 15.20
N ILE A 119 2.26 -6.90 16.12
CA ILE A 119 2.09 -5.83 17.11
C ILE A 119 3.22 -5.86 18.13
N ASP A 120 3.55 -7.04 18.66
CA ASP A 120 4.58 -7.25 19.68
C ASP A 120 5.97 -6.95 19.12
N ALA A 121 6.24 -7.37 17.88
CA ALA A 121 7.48 -7.03 17.17
C ALA A 121 7.55 -5.57 16.70
N SER A 122 6.49 -4.78 16.91
CA SER A 122 6.34 -3.42 16.33
C SER A 122 6.59 -3.37 14.81
N ALA A 123 6.36 -4.49 14.12
CA ALA A 123 6.63 -4.69 12.70
C ALA A 123 5.32 -4.77 11.91
N CYS A 124 4.56 -3.68 11.93
CA CYS A 124 3.26 -3.56 11.27
C CYS A 124 3.42 -3.28 9.77
N LYS A 125 3.79 -4.32 9.00
CA LYS A 125 3.98 -4.25 7.54
C LYS A 125 3.40 -5.49 6.87
N TYR A 126 2.89 -5.33 5.64
CA TYR A 126 2.36 -6.43 4.83
C TYR A 126 3.32 -7.62 4.72
N THR A 127 4.60 -7.36 4.42
CA THR A 127 5.61 -8.41 4.23
C THR A 127 5.92 -9.18 5.51
N TYR A 128 5.86 -8.51 6.66
CA TYR A 128 6.09 -9.14 7.96
C TYR A 128 4.88 -9.99 8.36
N PHE A 129 3.67 -9.44 8.22
CA PHE A 129 2.43 -10.17 8.47
C PHE A 129 2.32 -11.42 7.61
N LYS A 130 2.62 -11.33 6.30
CA LYS A 130 2.65 -12.48 5.40
C LYS A 130 3.59 -13.59 5.92
N LYS A 131 4.79 -13.23 6.38
CA LYS A 131 5.75 -14.18 6.95
C LYS A 131 5.25 -14.80 8.25
N ALA A 132 4.68 -14.00 9.15
CA ALA A 132 4.12 -14.49 10.41
C ALA A 132 2.96 -15.47 10.16
N LEU A 133 2.04 -15.11 9.27
CA LEU A 133 0.91 -15.95 8.89
C LEU A 133 1.36 -17.27 8.26
N SER A 134 2.27 -17.24 7.30
CA SER A 134 2.79 -18.47 6.67
C SER A 134 3.47 -19.40 7.66
N ARG A 135 4.19 -18.88 8.65
CA ARG A 135 4.83 -19.70 9.70
C ARG A 135 3.81 -20.42 10.57
N LEU A 136 2.76 -19.71 10.99
CA LEU A 136 1.70 -20.30 11.82
C LEU A 136 0.89 -21.34 11.04
N VAL A 137 0.56 -21.07 9.76
CA VAL A 137 -0.16 -22.02 8.90
C VAL A 137 0.67 -23.28 8.62
N ASN A 138 1.99 -23.15 8.45
CA ASN A 138 2.88 -24.28 8.21
C ASN A 138 3.30 -25.01 9.50
N HIS A 139 2.79 -24.61 10.66
CA HIS A 139 3.20 -25.13 11.97
C HIS A 139 4.72 -25.18 12.15
N GLU A 140 5.44 -24.20 11.60
CA GLU A 140 6.87 -24.12 11.89
C GLU A 140 7.01 -23.81 13.39
N PRO A 141 7.72 -24.65 14.15
CA PRO A 141 7.84 -24.43 15.58
C PRO A 141 8.41 -23.03 15.79
N THR A 142 7.81 -22.28 16.72
CA THR A 142 8.46 -21.16 17.39
C THR A 142 9.63 -21.75 18.17
N GLY A 143 10.68 -22.12 17.44
CA GLY A 143 11.96 -22.45 18.01
C GLY A 143 12.41 -21.19 18.71
N ASN A 144 12.33 -21.24 20.04
CA ASN A 144 13.18 -20.45 20.91
C ASN A 144 14.49 -20.24 20.17
N ARG A 145 14.81 -18.99 19.85
CA ARG A 145 16.22 -18.61 19.69
C ARG A 145 16.83 -18.69 21.10
N ALA A 146 16.89 -19.91 21.65
CA ALA A 146 17.93 -20.25 22.60
C ALA A 146 19.20 -19.77 21.93
N ALA A 147 19.98 -18.96 22.64
CA ALA A 147 21.21 -18.33 22.19
C ALA A 147 22.03 -19.32 21.35
N GLY A 148 21.77 -19.29 20.05
CA GLY A 148 22.31 -20.24 19.10
C GLY A 148 23.64 -19.67 18.73
N HIS A 149 24.69 -20.25 19.31
CA HIS A 149 26.06 -20.10 18.87
C HIS A 149 26.09 -19.91 17.35
N LEU A 150 26.54 -18.73 16.91
CA LEU A 150 26.82 -18.50 15.50
C LEU A 150 27.74 -19.63 15.03
N PRO A 151 27.49 -20.27 13.88
CA PRO A 151 28.41 -21.26 13.37
C PRO A 151 29.80 -20.64 13.24
N GLU A 152 30.82 -21.28 13.83
CA GLU A 152 32.19 -20.83 13.68
C GLU A 152 32.54 -20.82 12.19
N HIS A 153 32.92 -19.64 11.69
CA HIS A 153 33.41 -19.48 10.33
C HIS A 153 34.83 -18.92 10.37
N GLU A 154 35.68 -19.35 9.43
CA GLU A 154 37.04 -18.82 9.28
C GLU A 154 37.08 -17.38 8.72
N ASN A 155 35.95 -16.84 8.24
CA ASN A 155 35.87 -15.51 7.64
C ASN A 155 35.89 -14.34 8.64
N ILE A 156 36.41 -14.54 9.85
CA ILE A 156 36.65 -13.44 10.80
C ILE A 156 38.03 -12.86 10.50
N ARG A 157 38.10 -11.79 9.71
CA ARG A 157 39.35 -11.04 9.51
C ARG A 157 39.68 -10.29 10.80
N GLY A 158 40.68 -10.78 11.52
CA GLY A 158 41.20 -10.15 12.73
C GLY A 158 41.99 -8.87 12.44
N ARG A 159 42.30 -8.13 13.51
CA ARG A 159 43.20 -6.96 13.48
C ARG A 159 44.53 -7.24 12.77
N ASP A 160 44.99 -8.48 12.81
CA ASP A 160 46.25 -8.94 12.23
C ASP A 160 46.22 -8.99 10.69
N CYS A 161 45.07 -8.76 10.05
CA CYS A 161 44.92 -8.71 8.59
C CYS A 161 45.17 -7.31 7.98
N TYR A 162 45.45 -6.29 8.79
CA TYR A 162 45.81 -4.95 8.32
C TYR A 162 47.26 -4.66 8.73
N GLN A 163 48.18 -4.85 7.78
CA GLN A 163 49.57 -4.41 7.86
C GLN A 163 49.76 -3.16 7.02
#